data_AF-A0A9W8JBV4-F1
#
_entry.id   AF-A0A9W8JBV4-F1
#
_cell.length_a   1.000
_cell.length_b   1.000
_cell.length_c   1.000
_cell.angle_alpha   90.00
_cell.angle_beta   90.00
_cell.angle_gamma   90.00
#
_symmetry.space_group_name_H-M   'P 1'
#
loop_
_entity.id
_entity.type
_entity.pdbx_description
1 polymer ?
#
loop_
_entity_poly.entity_id
_entity_poly.type
_entity_poly.pdbx_seq_one_letter_code
_entity_poly.pdbx_strand_id
1 'polypeptide(L)'
;MDLIALHVTVSDLIFYALLFLEEYDCETVGDPQTGVGHLGNVVLFVQYALGRFQLDQDVYVKDNRKLPVEFLRQTHEVFAVESFSAAESTSFHSWFKALFDSSSEGIEDSILRLTHPKVLLRISATLFCQAIKAISAQKIDSETLLNGVSYFTEPLLNWTLVGVIKALIREAQLASNATGGANTTSTDPKNGNSNNNNANNANTTDNPTAANNSNGNTSNTKTSADPWIHYPQAKIHEAFAMSRTNKLIELDVDRCLKICNATRFLQLLWEKVTSSIATNNPLTSGLPMSIIVETARRVTTYVLTMPPNSPGVSPLLPVFMHLVVPWIVATIEKVPEHSSMQTQKSTSIELLTSIILSSLTAALHLEWSMSTVLSDNRPVLGAPSSAVAKRLAHDLRRYR
;
A
#
# COMPACT_ATOMS: atom_id res chain seq x y z
N MET A 1 15.31 17.69 6.26
CA MET A 1 16.50 17.82 5.39
C MET A 1 16.81 19.27 5.09
N ASP A 2 16.05 19.97 4.25
CA ASP A 2 16.40 21.28 3.68
C ASP A 2 16.92 22.31 4.71
N LEU A 3 16.32 22.37 5.91
CA LEU A 3 16.75 23.22 7.04
C LEU A 3 18.01 22.73 7.78
N ILE A 4 18.20 21.41 7.88
CA ILE A 4 19.35 20.78 8.58
C ILE A 4 20.60 20.81 7.69
N ALA A 5 20.41 20.69 6.37
CA ALA A 5 21.46 20.77 5.36
C ALA A 5 22.20 22.13 5.31
N LEU A 6 21.65 23.16 5.97
CA LEU A 6 22.30 24.47 6.18
C LEU A 6 23.36 24.45 7.29
N HIS A 7 23.36 23.42 8.15
CA HIS A 7 24.20 23.32 9.35
C HIS A 7 25.07 22.05 9.40
N VAL A 8 24.63 20.95 8.76
CA VAL A 8 25.34 19.67 8.71
C VAL A 8 25.22 19.09 7.29
N THR A 9 26.30 18.53 6.74
CA THR A 9 26.26 17.93 5.39
C THR A 9 25.32 16.72 5.36
N VAL A 10 24.74 16.41 4.20
CA VAL A 10 23.93 15.19 4.06
C VAL A 10 24.78 13.94 4.30
N SER A 11 26.03 13.90 3.83
CA SER A 11 26.95 12.78 4.05
C SER A 11 27.31 12.59 5.53
N ASP A 12 27.42 13.66 6.32
CA ASP A 12 27.63 13.59 7.77
C ASP A 12 26.42 12.99 8.49
N LEU A 13 25.21 13.41 8.10
CA LEU A 13 23.97 12.83 8.64
C LEU A 13 23.84 11.35 8.30
N ILE A 14 24.22 10.96 7.08
CA ILE A 14 24.24 9.55 6.65
C ILE A 14 25.31 8.76 7.41
N PHE A 15 26.51 9.32 7.61
CA PHE A 15 27.55 8.69 8.41
C PHE A 15 27.08 8.41 9.85
N TYR A 16 26.52 9.40 10.56
CA TYR A 16 26.07 9.20 11.94
C TYR A 16 24.84 8.28 12.03
N ALA A 17 23.95 8.31 11.04
CA ALA A 17 22.83 7.37 10.97
C ALA A 17 23.31 5.94 10.70
N LEU A 18 24.25 5.73 9.76
CA LEU A 18 24.89 4.43 9.53
C LEU A 18 25.65 3.95 10.77
N LEU A 19 26.24 4.86 11.55
CA LEU A 19 26.95 4.49 12.77
C LEU A 19 25.98 3.95 13.83
N PHE A 20 24.83 4.61 13.99
CA PHE A 20 23.76 4.11 14.83
C PHE A 20 23.23 2.74 14.36
N LEU A 21 23.21 2.46 13.05
CA LEU A 21 22.87 1.13 12.50
C LEU A 21 23.99 0.07 12.63
N GLU A 22 25.20 0.46 13.05
CA GLU A 22 26.36 -0.41 13.29
C GLU A 22 26.52 -0.73 14.78
N GLU A 23 26.23 0.25 15.65
CA GLU A 23 26.36 0.15 17.12
C GLU A 23 25.01 -0.13 17.82
N TYR A 24 23.93 -0.47 17.09
CA TYR A 24 22.62 -0.80 17.68
C TYR A 24 22.61 -2.19 18.32
N ASP A 25 22.58 -2.23 19.65
CA ASP A 25 22.34 -3.44 20.44
C ASP A 25 20.93 -3.42 21.05
N CYS A 26 20.09 -4.37 20.65
CA CYS A 26 18.73 -4.49 21.12
C CYS A 26 18.62 -5.00 22.56
N GLU A 27 19.67 -5.60 23.13
CA GLU A 27 19.67 -6.01 24.54
C GLU A 27 19.67 -4.82 25.50
N THR A 28 20.25 -3.69 25.07
CA THR A 28 20.22 -2.43 25.84
C THR A 28 18.83 -1.77 25.90
N VAL A 29 17.87 -2.26 25.11
CA VAL A 29 16.53 -1.68 24.99
C VAL A 29 15.53 -2.39 25.91
N GLY A 30 14.76 -1.60 26.67
CA GLY A 30 13.70 -2.10 27.55
C GLY A 30 12.59 -2.82 26.76
N ASP A 31 11.96 -2.11 25.81
CA ASP A 31 10.99 -2.68 24.87
C ASP A 31 11.61 -2.80 23.45
N PRO A 32 11.87 -4.03 22.96
CA PRO A 32 12.40 -4.27 21.62
C PRO A 32 11.48 -3.76 20.50
N GLN A 33 10.16 -3.75 20.71
CA GLN A 33 9.20 -3.43 19.65
C GLN A 33 9.22 -1.94 19.34
N THR A 34 9.16 -1.08 20.37
CA THR A 34 9.40 0.36 20.22
C THR A 34 10.82 0.66 19.75
N GLY A 35 11.83 -0.06 20.25
CA GLY A 35 13.23 0.10 19.84
C GLY A 35 13.45 -0.11 18.34
N VAL A 36 13.04 -1.28 17.83
CA VAL A 36 13.15 -1.64 16.41
C VAL A 36 12.25 -0.78 15.53
N GLY A 37 11.07 -0.38 16.01
CA GLY A 37 10.22 0.60 15.30
C GLY A 37 10.89 1.98 15.17
N HIS A 38 11.55 2.48 16.21
CA HIS A 38 12.32 3.73 16.15
C HIS A 38 13.56 3.61 15.25
N LEU A 39 14.30 2.50 15.35
CA LEU A 39 15.41 2.18 14.46
C LEU A 39 14.98 2.17 12.98
N GLY A 40 13.81 1.60 12.69
CA GLY A 40 13.25 1.55 11.34
C GLY A 40 13.08 2.92 10.68
N ASN A 41 12.77 3.94 11.47
CA ASN A 41 12.71 5.33 10.99
C ASN A 41 14.10 5.85 10.56
N VAL A 42 15.18 5.43 11.24
CA VAL A 42 16.56 5.76 10.87
C VAL A 42 16.96 5.02 9.59
N VAL A 43 16.59 3.75 9.45
CA VAL A 43 16.83 2.98 8.22
C VAL A 43 16.11 3.63 7.03
N LEU A 44 14.81 3.91 7.15
CA LEU A 44 14.01 4.60 6.12
C LEU A 44 14.57 5.98 5.78
N PHE A 45 15.08 6.72 6.78
CA PHE A 45 15.75 8.00 6.56
C PHE A 45 17.00 7.85 5.68
N VAL A 46 17.91 6.94 6.02
CA VAL A 46 19.15 6.71 5.26
C VAL A 46 18.82 6.23 3.85
N GLN A 47 17.96 5.21 3.75
CA GLN A 47 17.45 4.67 2.49
C GLN A 47 16.88 5.76 1.56
N TYR A 48 15.96 6.59 2.05
CA TYR A 48 15.38 7.70 1.29
C TYR A 48 16.44 8.71 0.87
N ALA A 49 17.32 9.13 1.78
CA ALA A 49 18.31 10.16 1.50
C ALA A 49 19.36 9.71 0.47
N LEU A 50 19.82 8.45 0.51
CA LEU A 50 20.71 7.89 -0.50
C LEU A 50 20.11 7.99 -1.91
N GLY A 51 18.86 7.55 -2.09
CA GLY A 51 18.16 7.63 -3.37
C GLY A 51 17.84 9.08 -3.77
N ARG A 52 17.29 9.88 -2.85
CA ARG A 52 16.80 11.23 -3.13
C ARG A 52 17.93 12.22 -3.45
N PHE A 53 19.11 12.05 -2.86
CA PHE A 53 20.28 12.91 -3.10
C PHE A 53 21.31 12.28 -4.04
N GLN A 54 21.01 11.12 -4.66
CA GLN A 54 21.88 10.41 -5.62
C GLN A 54 23.29 10.19 -5.05
N LEU A 55 23.33 9.59 -3.84
CA LEU A 55 24.57 9.37 -3.12
C LEU A 55 25.17 8.00 -3.46
N ASP A 56 26.00 8.01 -4.51
CA ASP A 56 26.65 6.81 -5.05
C ASP A 56 27.93 6.41 -4.28
N GLN A 57 28.13 6.94 -3.07
CA GLN A 57 29.22 6.54 -2.18
C GLN A 57 28.90 5.19 -1.53
N ASP A 58 29.78 4.20 -1.69
CA ASP A 58 29.59 2.87 -1.06
C ASP A 58 30.11 2.78 0.38
N VAL A 59 31.02 3.67 0.77
CA VAL A 59 31.59 3.75 2.12
C VAL A 59 31.63 5.22 2.57
N TYR A 60 31.02 5.50 3.71
CA TYR A 60 31.09 6.79 4.38
C TYR A 60 32.26 6.79 5.36
N VAL A 61 33.06 7.85 5.36
CA VAL A 61 34.31 7.94 6.14
C VAL A 61 34.33 9.24 6.95
N LYS A 62 34.41 9.12 8.27
CA LYS A 62 34.58 10.24 9.20
C LYS A 62 35.22 9.74 10.50
N ASP A 63 35.98 10.60 11.18
CA ASP A 63 36.56 10.33 12.50
C ASP A 63 37.34 8.99 12.57
N ASN A 64 38.12 8.70 11.51
CA ASN A 64 38.83 7.44 11.22
C ASN A 64 37.97 6.15 11.11
N ARG A 65 36.65 6.22 11.27
CA ARG A 65 35.73 5.11 11.06
C ARG A 65 35.28 5.06 9.59
N LYS A 66 34.96 3.86 9.11
CA LYS A 66 34.47 3.57 7.75
C LYS A 66 33.20 2.75 7.85
N LEU A 67 32.12 3.19 7.22
CA LEU A 67 30.81 2.57 7.32
C LEU A 67 30.28 2.24 5.92
N PRO A 68 30.15 0.94 5.56
CA PRO A 68 29.65 0.52 4.25
C PRO A 68 28.13 0.66 4.17
N VAL A 69 27.63 1.07 3.00
CA VAL A 69 26.18 1.21 2.72
C VAL A 69 25.63 0.07 1.85
N GLU A 70 26.49 -0.82 1.39
CA GLU A 70 26.19 -1.97 0.50
C GLU A 70 24.98 -2.78 0.97
N PHE A 71 24.86 -3.05 2.28
CA PHE A 71 23.73 -3.77 2.87
C PHE A 71 22.36 -3.10 2.64
N LEU A 72 22.31 -1.77 2.48
CA LEU A 72 21.09 -1.03 2.12
C LEU A 72 20.82 -1.02 0.61
N ARG A 73 21.83 -1.29 -0.22
CA ARG A 73 21.68 -1.48 -1.67
C ARG A 73 21.16 -2.90 -1.97
N GLN A 74 21.63 -3.92 -1.25
CA GLN A 74 21.32 -5.36 -1.46
C GLN A 74 20.02 -5.88 -0.81
N THR A 75 19.22 -5.04 -0.14
CA THR A 75 17.98 -5.46 0.57
C THR A 75 16.89 -6.12 -0.29
N HIS A 76 17.06 -6.07 -1.61
CA HIS A 76 16.14 -6.58 -2.62
C HIS A 76 16.61 -7.90 -3.26
N GLU A 77 17.75 -8.43 -2.82
CA GLU A 77 18.30 -9.69 -3.32
C GLU A 77 17.61 -10.89 -2.64
N VAL A 78 17.25 -11.88 -3.45
CA VAL A 78 16.55 -13.09 -3.00
C VAL A 78 17.57 -14.22 -2.99
N PHE A 79 17.92 -14.70 -1.80
CA PHE A 79 18.96 -15.70 -1.61
C PHE A 79 18.38 -17.13 -1.57
N ALA A 80 19.22 -18.10 -1.92
CA ALA A 80 18.95 -19.50 -1.57
C ALA A 80 19.08 -19.64 -0.04
N VAL A 81 18.15 -20.33 0.62
CA VAL A 81 18.19 -20.48 2.10
C VAL A 81 19.43 -21.27 2.53
N GLU A 82 19.89 -22.15 1.65
CA GLU A 82 21.10 -22.96 1.71
C GLU A 82 22.40 -22.13 1.58
N SER A 83 22.31 -20.86 1.15
CA SER A 83 23.45 -19.94 1.00
C SER A 83 23.63 -18.98 2.18
N PHE A 84 22.71 -19.00 3.16
CA PHE A 84 22.84 -18.24 4.40
C PHE A 84 23.89 -18.84 5.34
N SER A 85 24.59 -17.97 6.09
CA SER A 85 25.38 -18.41 7.24
C SER A 85 24.50 -19.05 8.31
N ALA A 86 25.09 -19.78 9.25
CA ALA A 86 24.34 -20.44 10.33
C ALA A 86 23.50 -19.45 11.16
N ALA A 87 23.99 -18.23 11.39
CA ALA A 87 23.24 -17.17 12.09
C ALA A 87 22.07 -16.64 11.25
N GLU A 88 22.31 -16.24 9.99
CA GLU A 88 21.26 -15.78 9.07
C GLU A 88 20.18 -16.86 8.85
N SER A 89 20.57 -18.13 8.72
CA SER A 89 19.65 -19.26 8.57
C SER A 89 18.82 -19.48 9.84
N THR A 90 19.41 -19.34 11.03
CA THR A 90 18.67 -19.41 12.29
C THR A 90 17.64 -18.28 12.37
N SER A 91 18.05 -17.03 12.13
CA SER A 91 17.13 -15.88 12.05
C SER A 91 16.04 -16.10 11.00
N PHE A 92 16.38 -16.57 9.79
CA PHE A 92 15.42 -16.85 8.72
C PHE A 92 14.33 -17.83 9.16
N HIS A 93 14.69 -18.96 9.78
CA HIS A 93 13.70 -19.95 10.21
C HIS A 93 12.83 -19.43 11.36
N SER A 94 13.41 -18.70 12.33
CA SER A 94 12.64 -18.05 13.40
C SER A 94 11.65 -17.00 12.87
N TRP A 95 12.09 -16.11 11.98
CA TRP A 95 11.22 -15.10 11.36
C TRP A 95 10.17 -15.71 10.43
N PHE A 96 10.52 -16.72 9.63
CA PHE A 96 9.56 -17.39 8.76
C PHE A 96 8.46 -18.07 9.57
N LYS A 97 8.81 -18.72 10.69
CA LYS A 97 7.82 -19.29 11.61
C LYS A 97 6.96 -18.21 12.25
N ALA A 98 7.58 -17.17 12.83
CA ALA A 98 6.87 -16.10 13.53
C ALA A 98 5.83 -15.38 12.66
N LEU A 99 6.13 -15.21 11.36
CA LEU A 99 5.30 -14.47 10.42
C LEU A 99 4.33 -15.36 9.63
N PHE A 100 4.74 -16.57 9.24
CA PHE A 100 4.04 -17.37 8.22
C PHE A 100 3.73 -18.81 8.65
N ASP A 101 3.81 -19.15 9.94
CA ASP A 101 3.26 -20.39 10.49
C ASP A 101 1.86 -20.14 11.07
N SER A 102 0.90 -20.98 10.66
CA SER A 102 -0.46 -21.03 11.20
C SER A 102 -0.56 -21.27 12.72
N SER A 103 0.50 -21.81 13.36
CA SER A 103 0.59 -21.99 14.81
C SER A 103 1.45 -20.91 15.51
N SER A 104 1.70 -19.77 14.86
CA SER A 104 2.43 -18.65 15.45
C SER A 104 1.55 -17.80 16.36
N GLU A 105 2.08 -17.41 17.52
CA GLU A 105 1.48 -16.38 18.38
C GLU A 105 1.94 -14.95 17.99
N GLY A 106 2.84 -14.83 17.00
CA GLY A 106 3.33 -13.57 16.45
C GLY A 106 4.85 -13.41 16.56
N ILE A 107 5.30 -12.17 16.68
CA ILE A 107 6.73 -11.82 16.79
C ILE A 107 7.10 -11.75 18.28
N GLU A 108 7.86 -12.72 18.77
CA GLU A 108 8.44 -12.66 20.12
C GLU A 108 9.56 -11.61 20.23
N ASP A 109 9.64 -10.95 21.39
CA ASP A 109 10.78 -10.11 21.78
C ASP A 109 12.14 -10.83 21.69
N SER A 110 12.15 -12.16 21.88
CA SER A 110 13.33 -13.02 21.73
C SER A 110 13.92 -12.94 20.31
N ILE A 111 13.06 -12.92 19.30
CA ILE A 111 13.44 -12.87 17.87
C ILE A 111 13.96 -11.48 17.52
N LEU A 112 13.38 -10.43 18.09
CA LEU A 112 13.83 -9.04 17.92
C LEU A 112 15.21 -8.82 18.56
N ARG A 113 15.44 -9.30 19.79
CA ARG A 113 16.73 -9.19 20.48
C ARG A 113 17.84 -9.96 19.77
N LEU A 114 17.56 -11.19 19.31
CA LEU A 114 18.53 -12.06 18.65
C LEU A 114 18.82 -11.71 17.17
N THR A 115 18.02 -10.86 16.52
CA THR A 115 18.21 -10.54 15.08
C THR A 115 18.83 -9.17 14.88
N HIS A 116 20.11 -9.14 14.49
CA HIS A 116 20.75 -7.89 14.11
C HIS A 116 20.01 -7.23 12.92
N PRO A 117 19.72 -5.91 12.94
CA PRO A 117 18.87 -5.25 11.94
C PRO A 117 19.31 -5.43 10.48
N LYS A 118 20.63 -5.52 10.24
CA LYS A 118 21.20 -5.81 8.91
C LYS A 118 20.85 -7.20 8.39
N VAL A 119 20.76 -8.21 9.28
CA VAL A 119 20.34 -9.57 8.93
C VAL A 119 18.86 -9.55 8.54
N LEU A 120 18.01 -8.88 9.32
CA LEU A 120 16.58 -8.76 9.02
C LEU A 120 16.34 -8.14 7.64
N LEU A 121 16.99 -7.01 7.34
CA LEU A 121 16.94 -6.37 6.01
C LEU A 121 17.36 -7.29 4.85
N ARG A 122 18.34 -8.16 5.08
CA ARG A 122 18.89 -9.08 4.08
C ARG A 122 18.02 -10.32 3.86
N ILE A 123 17.35 -10.82 4.91
CA ILE A 123 16.43 -11.97 4.78
C ILE A 123 15.02 -11.56 4.33
N SER A 124 14.57 -10.32 4.52
CA SER A 124 13.18 -9.90 4.28
C SER A 124 12.66 -10.18 2.86
N ALA A 125 13.43 -9.90 1.81
CA ALA A 125 13.02 -10.24 0.44
C ALA A 125 12.86 -11.76 0.25
N THR A 126 13.76 -12.54 0.85
CA THR A 126 13.73 -14.01 0.80
C THR A 126 12.55 -14.58 1.59
N LEU A 127 12.19 -14.01 2.75
CA LEU A 127 11.00 -14.38 3.52
C LEU A 127 9.72 -14.28 2.67
N PHE A 128 9.52 -13.15 1.97
CA PHE A 128 8.38 -12.96 1.07
C PHE A 128 8.38 -13.95 -0.10
N CYS A 129 9.50 -14.10 -0.81
CA CYS A 129 9.56 -15.03 -1.95
C CYS A 129 9.34 -16.50 -1.53
N GLN A 130 9.74 -16.89 -0.32
CA GLN A 130 9.45 -18.23 0.21
C GLN A 130 8.00 -18.37 0.69
N ALA A 131 7.38 -17.33 1.25
CA ALA A 131 5.97 -17.34 1.63
C ALA A 131 5.05 -17.41 0.38
N ILE A 132 5.41 -16.69 -0.70
CA ILE A 132 4.72 -16.75 -2.00
C ILE A 132 4.85 -18.15 -2.63
N LYS A 133 6.02 -18.80 -2.52
CA LYS A 133 6.20 -20.20 -2.93
C LYS A 133 5.38 -21.16 -2.05
N ALA A 134 5.29 -20.91 -0.74
CA ALA A 134 4.54 -21.73 0.20
C ALA A 134 3.02 -21.69 -0.07
N ILE A 135 2.42 -20.50 -0.27
CA ILE A 135 0.99 -20.41 -0.62
C ILE A 135 0.70 -20.99 -2.02
N SER A 136 1.59 -20.77 -2.98
CA SER A 136 1.45 -21.34 -4.34
C SER A 136 1.51 -22.88 -4.32
N ALA A 137 2.27 -23.46 -3.38
CA ALA A 137 2.35 -24.89 -3.11
C ALA A 137 1.33 -25.39 -2.07
N GLN A 138 0.35 -24.56 -1.68
CA GLN A 138 -0.70 -24.87 -0.70
C GLN A 138 -0.18 -25.35 0.67
N LYS A 139 1.03 -24.92 1.06
CA LYS A 139 1.66 -25.22 2.37
C LYS A 139 1.22 -24.27 3.48
N ILE A 140 0.81 -23.06 3.11
CA ILE A 140 0.17 -22.07 3.98
C ILE A 140 -1.08 -21.55 3.27
N ASP A 141 -2.08 -21.12 4.02
CA ASP A 141 -3.29 -20.50 3.49
C ASP A 141 -3.11 -18.98 3.29
N SER A 142 -4.15 -18.34 2.73
CA SER A 142 -4.14 -16.90 2.45
C SER A 142 -4.32 -16.01 3.68
N GLU A 143 -4.87 -16.50 4.79
CA GLU A 143 -5.04 -15.74 6.02
C GLU A 143 -3.70 -15.71 6.78
N THR A 144 -3.02 -16.85 6.91
CA THR A 144 -1.65 -16.97 7.41
C THR A 144 -0.69 -16.04 6.66
N LEU A 145 -0.73 -16.02 5.32
CA LEU A 145 0.09 -15.08 4.53
C LEU A 145 -0.25 -13.62 4.82
N LEU A 146 -1.53 -13.24 4.84
CA LEU A 146 -1.95 -11.84 4.97
C LEU A 146 -1.78 -11.30 6.41
N ASN A 147 -1.83 -12.17 7.42
CA ASN A 147 -1.44 -11.88 8.79
C ASN A 147 0.08 -11.64 8.88
N GLY A 148 0.91 -12.51 8.30
CA GLY A 148 2.36 -12.31 8.24
C GLY A 148 2.78 -11.02 7.53
N VAL A 149 2.09 -10.68 6.44
CA VAL A 149 2.30 -9.42 5.70
C VAL A 149 1.83 -8.19 6.48
N SER A 150 0.86 -8.28 7.40
CA SER A 150 0.34 -7.10 8.09
C SER A 150 1.39 -6.43 8.97
N TYR A 151 2.24 -7.20 9.67
CA TYR A 151 3.38 -6.69 10.44
C TYR A 151 4.33 -5.80 9.61
N PHE A 152 4.51 -6.11 8.32
CA PHE A 152 5.31 -5.29 7.40
C PHE A 152 4.61 -3.99 6.98
N THR A 153 3.29 -3.88 7.13
CA THR A 153 2.54 -2.62 6.93
C THR A 153 2.51 -1.74 8.18
N GLU A 154 3.07 -2.22 9.29
CA GLU A 154 3.10 -1.57 10.60
C GLU A 154 4.50 -1.01 10.93
N PRO A 155 4.63 -0.09 11.91
CA PRO A 155 5.90 0.57 12.24
C PRO A 155 7.04 -0.38 12.64
N LEU A 156 6.73 -1.61 13.09
CA LEU A 156 7.72 -2.57 13.55
C LEU A 156 8.62 -3.10 12.42
N LEU A 157 8.08 -3.36 11.22
CA LEU A 157 8.84 -3.97 10.10
C LEU A 157 8.79 -3.18 8.78
N ASN A 158 8.02 -2.09 8.66
CA ASN A 158 7.83 -1.35 7.40
C ASN A 158 9.12 -0.86 6.73
N TRP A 159 10.18 -0.62 7.49
CA TRP A 159 11.51 -0.22 7.04
C TRP A 159 12.26 -1.29 6.22
N THR A 160 11.78 -2.53 6.25
CA THR A 160 12.26 -3.62 5.38
C THR A 160 11.51 -3.69 4.05
N LEU A 161 10.29 -3.14 3.95
CA LEU A 161 9.41 -3.30 2.78
C LEU A 161 10.04 -2.80 1.49
N VAL A 162 10.93 -1.82 1.51
CA VAL A 162 11.48 -1.29 0.25
C VAL A 162 12.46 -2.28 -0.40
N GLY A 163 13.08 -3.17 0.36
CA GLY A 163 13.80 -4.31 -0.21
C GLY A 163 12.84 -5.30 -0.87
N VAL A 164 11.81 -5.70 -0.12
CA VAL A 164 10.74 -6.60 -0.56
C VAL A 164 10.05 -6.11 -1.84
N ILE A 165 9.58 -4.86 -1.88
CA ILE A 165 8.82 -4.32 -3.02
C ILE A 165 9.70 -4.29 -4.28
N LYS A 166 11.00 -3.97 -4.17
CA LYS A 166 11.94 -4.05 -5.30
C LYS A 166 12.14 -5.49 -5.81
N ALA A 167 12.21 -6.47 -4.91
CA ALA A 167 12.27 -7.87 -5.28
C ALA A 167 11.00 -8.32 -6.03
N LEU A 168 9.81 -8.00 -5.49
CA LEU A 168 8.52 -8.35 -6.08
C LEU A 168 8.29 -7.68 -7.45
N ILE A 169 8.72 -6.42 -7.64
CA ILE A 169 8.67 -5.76 -8.96
C ILE A 169 9.54 -6.51 -9.97
N ARG A 170 10.76 -6.93 -9.58
CA ARG A 170 11.65 -7.71 -10.46
C ARG A 170 11.09 -9.08 -10.80
N GLU A 171 10.52 -9.81 -9.83
CA GLU A 171 9.85 -11.10 -10.10
C GLU A 171 8.66 -10.92 -11.07
N ALA A 172 7.85 -9.87 -10.90
CA ALA A 172 6.75 -9.55 -11.82
C ALA A 172 7.23 -9.16 -13.24
N GLN A 173 8.34 -8.43 -13.35
CA GLN A 173 8.98 -8.15 -14.65
C GLN A 173 9.49 -9.44 -15.33
N LEU A 174 10.13 -10.34 -14.59
CA LEU A 174 10.60 -11.62 -15.12
C LEU A 174 9.43 -12.50 -15.58
N ALA A 175 8.35 -12.57 -14.80
CA ALA A 175 7.15 -13.34 -15.16
C ALA A 175 6.43 -12.78 -16.40
N SER A 176 6.28 -11.45 -16.51
CA SER A 176 5.67 -10.82 -17.68
C SER A 176 6.52 -11.01 -18.96
N ASN A 177 7.84 -10.87 -18.86
CA ASN A 177 8.77 -11.15 -19.97
C ASN A 177 8.73 -12.62 -20.41
N ALA A 178 8.70 -13.57 -19.47
CA ALA A 178 8.57 -15.00 -19.77
C ALA A 178 7.24 -15.32 -20.47
N THR A 179 6.15 -14.66 -20.09
CA THR A 179 4.83 -14.84 -20.71
C THR A 179 4.78 -14.21 -22.12
N GLY A 180 5.43 -13.07 -22.33
CA GLY A 180 5.52 -12.42 -23.65
C GLY A 180 6.40 -13.14 -24.67
N GLY A 181 7.41 -13.89 -24.22
CA GLY A 181 8.37 -14.58 -25.10
C GLY A 181 7.80 -15.78 -25.88
N ALA A 182 6.64 -16.31 -25.49
CA ALA A 182 6.10 -17.57 -26.02
C ALA A 182 5.55 -17.50 -27.46
N ASN A 183 5.51 -16.33 -28.10
CA ASN A 183 4.66 -16.09 -29.28
C ASN A 183 5.37 -15.64 -30.57
N THR A 184 6.69 -15.89 -30.74
CA THR A 184 7.42 -15.60 -32.00
C THR A 184 8.54 -16.58 -32.38
N THR A 185 8.25 -17.66 -33.12
CA THR A 185 9.24 -18.32 -34.02
C THR A 185 8.63 -19.34 -35.03
N SER A 186 8.67 -19.03 -36.34
CA SER A 186 8.60 -19.96 -37.52
C SER A 186 7.27 -20.75 -37.76
N THR A 187 6.77 -21.13 -38.95
CA THR A 187 7.07 -20.99 -40.43
C THR A 187 5.71 -20.74 -41.18
N ASP A 188 5.46 -20.75 -42.50
CA ASP A 188 6.16 -20.96 -43.80
C ASP A 188 5.49 -20.02 -44.85
N PRO A 189 6.20 -19.27 -45.72
CA PRO A 189 5.57 -18.26 -46.58
C PRO A 189 5.06 -18.84 -47.92
N LYS A 190 3.75 -19.06 -48.07
CA LYS A 190 3.13 -19.41 -49.38
C LYS A 190 1.84 -18.66 -49.74
N ASN A 191 2.01 -17.78 -50.74
CA ASN A 191 1.13 -17.52 -51.88
C ASN A 191 -0.27 -18.19 -51.90
N GLY A 192 -1.34 -17.38 -51.97
CA GLY A 192 -2.73 -17.86 -52.15
C GLY A 192 -3.71 -16.73 -52.49
N ASN A 193 -3.93 -16.48 -53.78
CA ASN A 193 -4.89 -15.49 -54.28
C ASN A 193 -6.33 -16.04 -54.32
N SER A 194 -7.31 -15.35 -53.74
CA SER A 194 -8.72 -15.40 -54.18
C SER A 194 -9.56 -14.25 -53.61
N ASN A 195 -10.34 -13.61 -54.47
CA ASN A 195 -11.51 -12.82 -54.06
C ASN A 195 -12.60 -13.74 -53.49
N ASN A 196 -13.43 -13.22 -52.58
CA ASN A 196 -14.85 -13.20 -52.93
C ASN A 196 -15.64 -12.10 -52.21
N ASN A 197 -16.58 -11.49 -52.93
CA ASN A 197 -17.65 -10.72 -52.32
C ASN A 197 -18.75 -11.68 -51.89
N ASN A 198 -19.48 -11.37 -50.82
CA ASN A 198 -20.92 -11.25 -50.98
C ASN A 198 -21.52 -10.27 -49.97
N ALA A 199 -22.67 -9.71 -50.32
CA ALA A 199 -23.47 -8.82 -49.48
C ALA A 199 -24.85 -9.46 -49.21
N ASN A 200 -25.64 -8.79 -48.37
CA ASN A 200 -27.04 -9.10 -48.07
C ASN A 200 -27.22 -10.40 -47.23
N ASN A 201 -28.25 -10.53 -46.39
CA ASN A 201 -29.58 -9.96 -46.54
C ASN A 201 -30.17 -9.36 -45.23
N ALA A 202 -31.23 -8.57 -45.37
CA ALA A 202 -31.97 -7.96 -44.29
C ALA A 202 -33.47 -8.31 -44.35
N ASN A 203 -34.16 -8.14 -43.22
CA ASN A 203 -35.62 -8.27 -43.05
C ASN A 203 -36.15 -9.74 -43.23
N THR A 204 -37.39 -10.10 -42.85
CA THR A 204 -38.56 -9.28 -42.49
C THR A 204 -39.53 -10.05 -41.57
N THR A 205 -40.31 -9.33 -40.73
CA THR A 205 -41.68 -9.71 -40.23
C THR A 205 -41.84 -11.00 -39.37
N ASP A 206 -42.91 -11.22 -38.59
CA ASP A 206 -44.15 -10.47 -38.29
C ASP A 206 -44.62 -10.81 -36.84
N ASN A 207 -44.89 -9.84 -35.94
CA ASN A 207 -46.21 -9.28 -35.54
C ASN A 207 -46.87 -9.95 -34.29
N PRO A 208 -48.01 -9.47 -33.70
CA PRO A 208 -48.10 -9.31 -32.23
C PRO A 208 -49.39 -9.83 -31.58
N THR A 209 -49.58 -9.65 -30.25
CA THR A 209 -50.92 -9.40 -29.66
C THR A 209 -50.89 -8.84 -28.21
N ALA A 210 -52.00 -8.19 -27.83
CA ALA A 210 -52.54 -7.81 -26.50
C ALA A 210 -51.60 -7.82 -25.26
N ALA A 211 -51.38 -6.73 -24.52
CA ALA A 211 -52.28 -5.71 -23.93
C ALA A 211 -53.18 -6.22 -22.78
N ASN A 212 -52.96 -5.70 -21.56
CA ASN A 212 -54.00 -5.52 -20.55
C ASN A 212 -53.64 -4.41 -19.53
N ASN A 213 -54.60 -4.02 -18.68
CA ASN A 213 -54.69 -2.66 -18.12
C ASN A 213 -54.22 -2.45 -16.66
N SER A 214 -53.78 -1.21 -16.41
CA SER A 214 -53.87 -0.41 -15.16
C SER A 214 -53.93 -1.07 -13.77
N ASN A 215 -53.02 -0.64 -12.89
CA ASN A 215 -53.42 0.28 -11.81
C ASN A 215 -52.21 1.03 -11.25
N GLY A 216 -52.41 2.30 -10.88
CA GLY A 216 -51.34 3.16 -10.35
C GLY A 216 -51.51 3.44 -8.86
N ASN A 217 -50.40 3.66 -8.16
CA ASN A 217 -50.42 4.40 -6.90
C ASN A 217 -49.08 5.13 -6.70
N THR A 218 -49.09 6.46 -6.87
CA THR A 218 -47.88 7.30 -6.84
C THR A 218 -47.59 7.82 -5.44
N SER A 219 -46.63 7.22 -4.73
CA SER A 219 -45.96 7.83 -3.58
C SER A 219 -44.72 8.60 -4.06
N ASN A 220 -44.78 9.94 -4.00
CA ASN A 220 -43.68 10.80 -4.44
C ASN A 220 -42.54 10.85 -3.41
N THR A 221 -41.45 10.11 -3.64
CA THR A 221 -40.13 10.39 -3.03
C THR A 221 -39.10 10.66 -4.12
N LYS A 222 -38.78 11.94 -4.35
CA LYS A 222 -37.75 12.36 -5.31
C LYS A 222 -36.34 12.10 -4.78
N THR A 223 -35.90 10.84 -4.81
CA THR A 223 -34.47 10.51 -4.86
C THR A 223 -34.06 10.34 -6.31
N SER A 224 -33.59 11.42 -6.94
CA SER A 224 -32.86 11.36 -8.21
C SER A 224 -31.44 10.82 -7.96
N ALA A 225 -31.36 9.57 -7.49
CA ALA A 225 -30.11 8.83 -7.39
C ALA A 225 -29.70 8.45 -8.82
N ASP A 226 -28.56 8.97 -9.27
CA ASP A 226 -28.02 8.67 -10.59
C ASP A 226 -27.66 7.17 -10.65
N PRO A 227 -28.32 6.33 -11.48
CA PRO A 227 -28.27 4.87 -11.35
C PRO A 227 -26.84 4.28 -11.41
N TRP A 228 -25.93 4.98 -12.06
CA TRP A 228 -24.53 4.58 -12.24
C TRP A 228 -23.70 4.69 -10.94
N ILE A 229 -24.08 5.56 -10.00
CA ILE A 229 -23.37 5.74 -8.71
C ILE A 229 -23.42 4.48 -7.83
N HIS A 230 -24.41 3.60 -8.05
CA HIS A 230 -24.51 2.34 -7.32
C HIS A 230 -23.33 1.38 -7.55
N TYR A 231 -22.66 1.41 -8.72
CA TYR A 231 -21.52 0.51 -8.96
C TYR A 231 -20.30 0.85 -8.08
N PRO A 232 -19.78 2.10 -8.06
CA PRO A 232 -18.72 2.49 -7.11
C PRO A 232 -19.12 2.26 -5.65
N GLN A 233 -20.36 2.56 -5.26
CA GLN A 233 -20.86 2.31 -3.90
C GLN A 233 -20.82 0.82 -3.53
N ALA A 234 -21.30 -0.05 -4.41
CA ALA A 234 -21.29 -1.50 -4.20
C ALA A 234 -19.86 -2.05 -4.11
N LYS A 235 -18.94 -1.61 -4.99
CA LYS A 235 -17.56 -2.08 -4.97
C LYS A 235 -16.75 -1.55 -3.78
N ILE A 236 -17.01 -0.33 -3.31
CA ILE A 236 -16.49 0.14 -2.01
C ILE A 236 -17.07 -0.69 -0.85
N HIS A 237 -18.35 -1.05 -0.88
CA HIS A 237 -18.96 -1.91 0.14
C HIS A 237 -18.32 -3.31 0.19
N GLU A 238 -18.08 -3.90 -0.98
CA GLU A 238 -17.45 -5.20 -1.16
C GLU A 238 -16.00 -5.20 -0.65
N ALA A 239 -15.21 -4.16 -0.97
CA ALA A 239 -13.85 -3.97 -0.46
C ALA A 239 -13.80 -3.93 1.08
N PHE A 240 -14.75 -3.23 1.73
CA PHE A 240 -14.86 -3.24 3.19
C PHE A 240 -15.28 -4.60 3.76
N ALA A 241 -16.09 -5.38 3.05
CA ALA A 241 -16.46 -6.73 3.47
C ALA A 241 -15.27 -7.70 3.37
N MET A 242 -14.53 -7.66 2.26
CA MET A 242 -13.31 -8.46 2.05
C MET A 242 -12.25 -8.15 3.12
N SER A 243 -11.92 -6.87 3.32
CA SER A 243 -10.90 -6.44 4.28
C SER A 243 -11.25 -6.75 5.75
N ARG A 244 -12.53 -6.86 6.12
CA ARG A 244 -12.95 -7.34 7.46
C ARG A 244 -12.68 -8.82 7.70
N THR A 245 -12.60 -9.61 6.62
CA THR A 245 -12.30 -11.04 6.64
C THR A 245 -10.84 -11.33 6.28
N ASN A 246 -9.97 -10.33 6.43
CA ASN A 246 -8.55 -10.34 6.04
C ASN A 246 -8.26 -10.74 4.58
N LYS A 247 -9.25 -10.72 3.68
CA LYS A 247 -9.08 -11.09 2.26
C LYS A 247 -8.43 -9.97 1.45
N LEU A 248 -7.86 -10.35 0.30
CA LEU A 248 -7.38 -9.44 -0.73
C LEU A 248 -8.49 -8.47 -1.16
N ILE A 249 -8.12 -7.21 -1.41
CA ILE A 249 -9.06 -6.15 -1.79
C ILE A 249 -9.16 -6.09 -3.31
N GLU A 250 -10.17 -6.74 -3.87
CA GLU A 250 -10.48 -6.68 -5.31
C GLU A 250 -11.35 -5.46 -5.64
N LEU A 251 -10.72 -4.31 -5.88
CA LEU A 251 -11.40 -3.05 -6.20
C LEU A 251 -10.82 -2.41 -7.47
N ASP A 252 -11.57 -2.50 -8.57
CA ASP A 252 -11.30 -1.82 -9.85
C ASP A 252 -11.54 -0.30 -9.72
N VAL A 253 -10.54 0.40 -9.16
CA VAL A 253 -10.53 1.85 -8.97
C VAL A 253 -10.69 2.57 -10.32
N ASP A 254 -9.97 2.13 -11.35
CA ASP A 254 -10.02 2.69 -12.70
C ASP A 254 -11.44 2.73 -13.28
N ARG A 255 -12.20 1.63 -13.15
CA ARG A 255 -13.60 1.58 -13.61
C ARG A 255 -14.52 2.40 -12.73
N CYS A 256 -14.28 2.48 -11.42
CA CYS A 256 -15.00 3.41 -10.56
C CYS A 256 -14.78 4.86 -10.99
N LEU A 257 -13.54 5.23 -11.37
CA LEU A 257 -13.18 6.58 -11.82
C LEU A 257 -13.66 6.92 -13.25
N LYS A 258 -13.93 5.90 -14.08
CA LYS A 258 -14.64 6.06 -15.36
C LYS A 258 -16.15 6.27 -15.18
N ILE A 259 -16.71 5.92 -14.02
CA ILE A 259 -18.14 6.05 -13.70
C ILE A 259 -18.42 7.32 -12.88
N CYS A 260 -17.55 7.70 -11.95
CA CYS A 260 -17.66 8.94 -11.19
C CYS A 260 -16.30 9.62 -10.98
N ASN A 261 -16.26 10.95 -10.96
CA ASN A 261 -14.99 11.68 -10.85
C ASN A 261 -14.28 11.42 -9.51
N ALA A 262 -12.95 11.61 -9.49
CA ALA A 262 -12.08 11.33 -8.34
C ALA A 262 -12.58 11.96 -7.03
N THR A 263 -13.07 13.20 -7.06
CA THR A 263 -13.60 13.87 -5.85
C THR A 263 -14.87 13.20 -5.34
N ARG A 264 -15.82 12.84 -6.21
CA ARG A 264 -17.04 12.12 -5.80
C ARG A 264 -16.73 10.70 -5.35
N PHE A 265 -15.81 10.00 -6.00
CA PHE A 265 -15.37 8.67 -5.58
C PHE A 265 -14.75 8.68 -4.17
N LEU A 266 -13.87 9.65 -3.89
CA LEU A 266 -13.27 9.80 -2.56
C LEU A 266 -14.29 10.25 -1.49
N GLN A 267 -15.31 11.03 -1.86
CA GLN A 267 -16.44 11.31 -0.97
C GLN A 267 -17.24 10.04 -0.65
N LEU A 268 -17.59 9.21 -1.65
CA LEU A 268 -18.29 7.94 -1.44
C LEU A 268 -17.49 6.97 -0.54
N LEU A 269 -16.16 6.97 -0.68
CA LEU A 269 -15.25 6.22 0.19
C LEU A 269 -15.31 6.76 1.63
N TRP A 270 -15.23 8.07 1.83
CA TRP A 270 -15.30 8.68 3.16
C TRP A 270 -16.69 8.58 3.82
N GLU A 271 -17.76 8.62 3.02
CA GLU A 271 -19.13 8.30 3.44
C GLU A 271 -19.20 6.87 4.00
N LYS A 272 -18.54 5.89 3.37
CA LYS A 272 -18.47 4.51 3.89
C LYS A 272 -17.59 4.37 5.14
N VAL A 273 -16.46 5.08 5.21
CA VAL A 273 -15.60 5.15 6.40
C VAL A 273 -16.39 5.66 7.60
N THR A 274 -16.95 6.88 7.49
CA THR A 274 -17.68 7.55 8.57
C THR A 274 -18.94 6.80 8.97
N SER A 275 -19.70 6.24 8.01
CA SER A 275 -20.84 5.37 8.30
C SER A 275 -20.42 4.14 9.12
N SER A 276 -19.30 3.49 8.77
CA SER A 276 -18.83 2.29 9.49
C SER A 276 -18.43 2.57 10.94
N ILE A 277 -17.97 3.80 11.24
CA ILE A 277 -17.73 4.27 12.61
C ILE A 277 -19.06 4.58 13.31
N ALA A 278 -19.92 5.37 12.67
CA ALA A 278 -21.17 5.86 13.26
C ALA A 278 -22.19 4.75 13.58
N THR A 279 -22.21 3.67 12.79
CA THR A 279 -23.09 2.51 13.04
C THR A 279 -22.49 1.47 13.98
N ASN A 280 -21.33 1.71 14.60
CA ASN A 280 -20.72 0.76 15.53
C ASN A 280 -21.40 0.83 16.92
N ASN A 281 -22.56 0.21 17.06
CA ASN A 281 -23.23 0.01 18.34
C ASN A 281 -22.76 -1.33 18.95
N PRO A 282 -22.07 -1.35 20.11
CA PRO A 282 -21.55 -2.57 20.73
C PRO A 282 -22.59 -3.67 21.01
N LEU A 283 -23.88 -3.33 21.01
CA LEU A 283 -24.99 -4.28 21.21
C LEU A 283 -25.49 -4.94 19.90
N THR A 284 -25.06 -4.48 18.72
CA THR A 284 -25.54 -4.98 17.43
C THR A 284 -24.44 -5.23 16.38
N SER A 285 -23.28 -4.57 16.46
CA SER A 285 -22.11 -4.87 15.65
C SER A 285 -21.08 -5.67 16.44
N GLY A 286 -21.05 -6.99 16.20
CA GLY A 286 -20.10 -7.93 16.84
C GLY A 286 -18.64 -7.82 16.37
N LEU A 287 -18.16 -6.62 16.04
CA LEU A 287 -16.78 -6.35 15.63
C LEU A 287 -16.18 -5.24 16.51
N PRO A 288 -15.02 -5.46 17.16
CA PRO A 288 -14.28 -4.42 17.87
C PRO A 288 -14.00 -3.18 17.01
N MET A 289 -14.00 -2.00 17.64
CA MET A 289 -13.74 -0.72 16.98
C MET A 289 -12.38 -0.70 16.26
N SER A 290 -11.37 -1.39 16.82
CA SER A 290 -10.05 -1.56 16.21
C SER A 290 -10.11 -2.18 14.81
N ILE A 291 -10.90 -3.25 14.63
CA ILE A 291 -11.08 -3.90 13.31
C ILE A 291 -11.75 -2.95 12.31
N ILE A 292 -12.66 -2.09 12.77
CA ILE A 292 -13.35 -1.12 11.90
C ILE A 292 -12.39 0.01 11.47
N VAL A 293 -11.61 0.57 12.41
CA VAL A 293 -10.55 1.55 12.12
C VAL A 293 -9.54 0.95 11.15
N GLU A 294 -9.09 -0.28 11.40
CA GLU A 294 -8.07 -0.95 10.59
C GLU A 294 -8.57 -1.31 9.17
N THR A 295 -9.81 -1.81 9.06
CA THR A 295 -10.48 -2.00 7.77
C THR A 295 -10.52 -0.70 6.97
N ALA A 296 -10.93 0.40 7.62
CA ALA A 296 -11.02 1.70 6.96
C ALA A 296 -9.64 2.23 6.56
N ARG A 297 -8.61 2.03 7.38
CA ARG A 297 -7.21 2.37 7.09
C ARG A 297 -6.71 1.61 5.87
N ARG A 298 -6.84 0.27 5.85
CA ARG A 298 -6.35 -0.59 4.76
C ARG A 298 -7.04 -0.32 3.43
N VAL A 299 -8.38 -0.29 3.40
CA VAL A 299 -9.12 -0.02 2.15
C VAL A 299 -8.82 1.39 1.62
N THR A 300 -8.76 2.40 2.48
CA THR A 300 -8.45 3.77 2.02
C THR A 300 -7.01 3.90 1.55
N THR A 301 -6.05 3.30 2.27
CA THR A 301 -4.63 3.31 1.87
C THR A 301 -4.44 2.64 0.50
N TYR A 302 -5.04 1.46 0.30
CA TYR A 302 -5.05 0.76 -1.00
C TYR A 302 -5.59 1.66 -2.12
N VAL A 303 -6.76 2.27 -1.93
CA VAL A 303 -7.38 3.14 -2.95
C VAL A 303 -6.51 4.36 -3.28
N LEU A 304 -5.82 4.93 -2.29
CA LEU A 304 -4.98 6.11 -2.50
C LEU A 304 -3.62 5.79 -3.15
N THR A 305 -3.06 4.60 -2.90
CA THR A 305 -1.71 4.24 -3.38
C THR A 305 -1.68 3.23 -4.53
N MET A 306 -2.84 2.75 -4.98
CA MET A 306 -2.95 2.00 -6.23
C MET A 306 -2.53 2.89 -7.43
N PRO A 307 -1.54 2.48 -8.25
CA PRO A 307 -1.22 3.18 -9.49
C PRO A 307 -2.39 3.12 -10.49
N PRO A 308 -2.66 4.19 -11.27
CA PRO A 308 -3.67 4.15 -12.32
C PRO A 308 -3.24 3.20 -13.44
N ASN A 309 -4.10 2.25 -13.81
CA ASN A 309 -3.77 1.27 -14.86
C ASN A 309 -4.09 1.79 -16.27
N SER A 310 -5.01 2.75 -16.39
CA SER A 310 -5.45 3.34 -17.66
C SER A 310 -4.84 4.72 -17.88
N PRO A 311 -4.33 5.03 -19.09
CA PRO A 311 -3.88 6.38 -19.42
C PRO A 311 -5.03 7.39 -19.28
N GLY A 312 -4.75 8.52 -18.66
CA GLY A 312 -5.72 9.60 -18.40
C GLY A 312 -6.48 9.52 -17.08
N VAL A 313 -6.31 8.45 -16.28
CA VAL A 313 -6.86 8.39 -14.91
C VAL A 313 -5.94 9.16 -13.95
N SER A 314 -6.50 10.15 -13.26
CA SER A 314 -5.77 10.97 -12.28
C SER A 314 -5.52 10.20 -10.96
N PRO A 315 -4.27 10.10 -10.47
CA PRO A 315 -3.96 9.52 -9.16
C PRO A 315 -4.72 10.15 -8.00
N LEU A 316 -5.17 9.32 -7.06
CA LEU A 316 -6.08 9.76 -6.00
C LEU A 316 -5.40 10.39 -4.79
N LEU A 317 -4.15 10.02 -4.47
CA LEU A 317 -3.44 10.56 -3.31
C LEU A 317 -3.34 12.10 -3.30
N PRO A 318 -2.93 12.80 -4.39
CA PRO A 318 -2.91 14.26 -4.39
C PRO A 318 -4.31 14.89 -4.29
N VAL A 319 -5.32 14.27 -4.92
CA VAL A 319 -6.71 14.75 -4.88
C VAL A 319 -7.27 14.66 -3.45
N PHE A 320 -7.01 13.54 -2.77
CA PHE A 320 -7.39 13.33 -1.37
C PHE A 320 -6.72 14.37 -0.46
N MET A 321 -5.39 14.49 -0.54
CA MET A 321 -4.62 15.36 0.36
C MET A 321 -4.90 16.85 0.17
N HIS A 322 -5.24 17.31 -1.03
CA HIS A 322 -5.43 18.75 -1.31
C HIS A 322 -6.89 19.21 -1.35
N LEU A 323 -7.87 18.32 -1.58
CA LEU A 323 -9.29 18.68 -1.63
C LEU A 323 -10.13 18.00 -0.55
N VAL A 324 -9.85 16.73 -0.24
CA VAL A 324 -10.70 15.93 0.65
C VAL A 324 -10.27 16.09 2.11
N VAL A 325 -8.98 16.04 2.44
CA VAL A 325 -8.48 16.22 3.81
C VAL A 325 -8.93 17.56 4.43
N PRO A 326 -8.80 18.73 3.76
CA PRO A 326 -9.30 19.99 4.32
C PRO A 326 -10.82 20.01 4.56
N TRP A 327 -11.59 19.36 3.67
CA TRP A 327 -13.05 19.21 3.83
C TRP A 327 -13.43 18.29 5.00
N ILE A 328 -12.68 17.20 5.20
CA ILE A 328 -12.84 16.30 6.37
C ILE A 328 -12.55 17.06 7.66
N VAL A 329 -11.42 17.76 7.75
CA VAL A 329 -11.04 18.56 8.94
C VAL A 329 -12.13 19.58 9.27
N ALA A 330 -12.55 20.38 8.30
CA ALA A 330 -13.62 21.38 8.46
C ALA A 330 -15.04 20.78 8.70
N THR A 331 -15.18 19.45 8.66
CA THR A 331 -16.39 18.72 9.05
C THR A 331 -16.25 18.13 10.46
N ILE A 332 -15.09 17.59 10.82
CA ILE A 332 -14.75 17.11 12.17
C ILE A 332 -14.78 18.27 13.19
N GLU A 333 -14.24 19.44 12.83
CA GLU A 333 -14.24 20.63 13.69
C GLU A 333 -15.65 21.07 14.11
N LYS A 334 -16.62 20.96 13.18
CA LYS A 334 -18.02 21.35 13.38
C LYS A 334 -18.83 20.39 14.26
N VAL A 335 -18.25 19.24 14.66
CA VAL A 335 -18.90 18.32 15.60
C VAL A 335 -18.95 18.95 17.00
N PRO A 336 -20.15 19.22 17.56
CA PRO A 336 -20.30 19.87 18.86
C PRO A 336 -19.71 19.05 20.01
N GLU A 337 -19.24 19.75 21.05
CA GLU A 337 -18.56 19.17 22.20
C GLU A 337 -19.55 18.62 23.25
N HIS A 338 -20.43 17.74 22.79
CA HIS A 338 -21.25 16.90 23.66
C HIS A 338 -20.50 15.59 23.93
N SER A 339 -20.53 15.11 25.17
CA SER A 339 -19.64 14.07 25.69
C SER A 339 -19.68 12.73 24.92
N SER A 340 -20.82 12.37 24.31
CA SER A 340 -20.94 11.18 23.46
C SER A 340 -20.35 11.35 22.05
N MET A 341 -20.30 12.57 21.52
CA MET A 341 -19.75 12.87 20.20
C MET A 341 -18.22 13.03 20.24
N GLN A 342 -17.66 13.39 21.40
CA GLN A 342 -16.23 13.68 21.55
C GLN A 342 -15.34 12.45 21.28
N THR A 343 -15.76 11.24 21.69
CA THR A 343 -15.05 10.00 21.35
C THR A 343 -15.01 9.77 19.84
N GLN A 344 -16.15 9.95 19.14
CA GLN A 344 -16.22 9.82 17.68
C GLN A 344 -15.35 10.87 16.97
N LYS A 345 -15.26 12.10 17.51
CA LYS A 345 -14.37 13.17 17.04
C LYS A 345 -12.90 12.73 17.13
N SER A 346 -12.48 12.17 18.27
CA SER A 346 -11.11 11.65 18.47
C SER A 346 -10.78 10.52 17.49
N THR A 347 -11.59 9.46 17.45
CA THR A 347 -11.39 8.31 16.55
C THR A 347 -11.37 8.71 15.06
N SER A 348 -12.12 9.75 14.67
CA SER A 348 -12.10 10.28 13.30
C SER A 348 -10.78 11.01 12.97
N ILE A 349 -10.19 11.73 13.95
CA ILE A 349 -8.89 12.40 13.81
C ILE A 349 -7.75 11.37 13.78
N GLU A 350 -7.80 10.38 14.67
CA GLU A 350 -6.85 9.27 14.74
C GLU A 350 -6.82 8.48 13.43
N LEU A 351 -8.00 8.07 12.92
CA LEU A 351 -8.11 7.36 11.65
C LEU A 351 -7.65 8.20 10.46
N LEU A 352 -8.03 9.49 10.39
CA LEU A 352 -7.59 10.38 9.31
C LEU A 352 -6.05 10.51 9.31
N THR A 353 -5.44 10.70 10.48
CA THR A 353 -3.99 10.76 10.66
C THR A 353 -3.32 9.45 10.24
N SER A 354 -3.90 8.31 10.64
CA SER A 354 -3.40 6.97 10.30
C SER A 354 -3.50 6.65 8.81
N ILE A 355 -4.58 7.06 8.13
CA ILE A 355 -4.73 6.99 6.67
C ILE A 355 -3.68 7.86 5.97
N ILE A 356 -3.50 9.11 6.42
CA ILE A 356 -2.53 10.05 5.84
C ILE A 356 -1.11 9.48 5.94
N LEU A 357 -0.72 9.00 7.13
CA LEU A 357 0.59 8.40 7.36
C LEU A 357 0.79 7.13 6.54
N SER A 358 -0.16 6.18 6.59
CA SER A 358 -0.08 4.92 5.84
C SER A 358 0.05 5.14 4.33
N SER A 359 -0.73 6.09 3.80
CA SER A 359 -0.72 6.41 2.36
C SER A 359 0.55 7.13 1.92
N LEU A 360 1.10 8.03 2.73
CA LEU A 360 2.37 8.71 2.41
C LEU A 360 3.57 7.76 2.51
N THR A 361 3.60 6.85 3.51
CA THR A 361 4.64 5.83 3.64
C THR A 361 4.61 4.83 2.49
N ALA A 362 3.42 4.29 2.14
CA ALA A 362 3.28 3.40 1.00
C ALA A 362 3.61 4.11 -0.33
N ALA A 363 3.22 5.37 -0.51
CA ALA A 363 3.63 6.18 -1.66
C ALA A 363 5.15 6.37 -1.74
N LEU A 364 5.83 6.64 -0.63
CA LEU A 364 7.29 6.77 -0.55
C LEU A 364 7.99 5.46 -0.92
N HIS A 365 7.49 4.32 -0.43
CA HIS A 365 8.03 3.00 -0.74
C HIS A 365 7.86 2.66 -2.23
N LEU A 366 6.72 2.98 -2.83
CA LEU A 366 6.46 2.80 -4.27
C LEU A 366 7.34 3.73 -5.12
N GLU A 367 7.42 5.01 -4.77
CA GLU A 367 8.23 6.04 -5.45
C GLU A 367 9.71 5.61 -5.51
N TRP A 368 10.29 5.21 -4.38
CA TRP A 368 11.70 4.82 -4.33
C TRP A 368 11.95 3.42 -4.93
N SER A 369 11.01 2.48 -4.80
CA SER A 369 11.14 1.16 -5.46
C SER A 369 11.10 1.27 -6.98
N MET A 370 10.14 2.01 -7.53
CA MET A 370 9.99 2.17 -8.98
C MET A 370 11.14 2.97 -9.58
N SER A 371 11.56 4.07 -8.95
CA SER A 371 12.75 4.84 -9.37
C SER A 371 14.02 3.97 -9.41
N THR A 372 14.23 3.08 -8.43
CA THR A 372 15.45 2.24 -8.36
C THR A 372 15.39 0.93 -9.14
N VAL A 373 14.22 0.46 -9.59
CA VAL A 373 14.09 -0.76 -10.41
C VAL A 373 13.79 -0.47 -11.88
N LEU A 374 12.98 0.55 -12.18
CA LEU A 374 12.62 0.93 -13.56
C LEU A 374 13.55 2.00 -14.15
N SER A 375 14.35 2.68 -13.31
CA SER A 375 15.04 3.94 -13.64
C SER A 375 14.12 5.08 -14.09
N ASP A 376 12.79 4.92 -13.96
CA ASP A 376 11.81 5.96 -14.25
C ASP A 376 11.58 6.83 -13.00
N ASN A 377 11.93 8.11 -13.13
CA ASN A 377 11.76 9.11 -12.06
C ASN A 377 10.41 9.85 -12.15
N ARG A 378 9.46 9.37 -12.97
CA ARG A 378 8.08 9.88 -12.98
C ARG A 378 7.36 9.52 -11.69
N PRO A 379 6.62 10.45 -11.07
CA PRO A 379 5.86 10.16 -9.86
C PRO A 379 4.67 9.25 -10.19
N VAL A 380 4.75 7.98 -9.78
CA VAL A 380 3.74 6.92 -9.98
C VAL A 380 2.34 7.37 -9.53
N LEU A 381 2.27 8.14 -8.44
CA LEU A 381 1.04 8.70 -7.87
C LEU A 381 0.84 10.18 -8.21
N GLY A 382 1.36 10.62 -9.36
CA GLY A 382 1.11 11.94 -9.97
C GLY A 382 1.93 13.09 -9.41
N ALA A 383 2.34 13.02 -8.14
CA ALA A 383 3.29 13.93 -7.51
C ALA A 383 4.20 13.17 -6.53
N PRO A 384 5.45 13.61 -6.31
CA PRO A 384 6.32 13.06 -5.28
C PRO A 384 5.65 13.10 -3.90
N SER A 385 5.77 12.02 -3.12
CA SER A 385 5.24 11.89 -1.76
C SER A 385 5.61 13.09 -0.87
N SER A 386 6.89 13.49 -0.95
CA SER A 386 7.44 14.66 -0.24
C SER A 386 6.83 16.01 -0.68
N ALA A 387 6.40 16.15 -1.94
CA ALA A 387 5.75 17.36 -2.44
C ALA A 387 4.28 17.43 -1.97
N VAL A 388 3.56 16.30 -2.00
CA VAL A 388 2.21 16.17 -1.46
C VAL A 388 2.21 16.50 0.04
N ALA A 389 3.14 15.93 0.81
CA ALA A 389 3.28 16.18 2.24
C ALA A 389 3.65 17.65 2.56
N LYS A 390 4.61 18.25 1.85
CA LYS A 390 4.96 19.68 2.00
C LYS A 390 3.77 20.59 1.74
N ARG A 391 2.99 20.31 0.71
CA ARG A 391 1.80 21.10 0.38
C ARG A 391 0.67 20.90 1.39
N LEU A 392 0.38 19.67 1.82
CA LEU A 392 -0.57 19.41 2.91
C LEU A 392 -0.21 20.20 4.18
N ALA A 393 1.07 20.21 4.57
CA ALA A 393 1.53 20.95 5.74
C ALA A 393 1.43 22.49 5.57
N HIS A 394 1.54 23.01 4.35
CA HIS A 394 1.25 24.41 4.04
C HIS A 394 -0.25 24.71 4.07
N ASP A 395 -1.08 23.83 3.49
CA ASP A 395 -2.52 24.02 3.37
C ASP A 395 -3.17 23.96 4.77
N LEU A 396 -2.79 22.99 5.62
CA LEU A 396 -3.23 22.93 7.04
C LEU A 396 -2.81 24.17 7.85
N ARG A 397 -1.66 24.78 7.55
CA ARG A 397 -1.22 26.05 8.21
C ARG A 397 -2.05 27.26 7.82
N ARG A 398 -2.90 27.19 6.78
CA ARG A 398 -3.84 28.27 6.40
C ARG A 398 -5.22 28.15 7.06
N TYR A 399 -5.48 27.04 7.75
CA TYR A 399 -6.71 26.83 8.54
C TYR A 399 -6.51 27.14 10.03
N ARG A 400 -5.38 27.73 10.41
CA ARG A 400 -5.04 28.18 11.76
C ARG A 400 -4.72 29.67 11.77
#